data_AF-A0A0U5BMJ2-F1
#
_entry.id   AF-A0A0U5BMJ2-F1
#
_cell.length_a   1.000
_cell.length_b   1.000
_cell.length_c   1.000
_cell.angle_alpha   90.00
_cell.angle_beta   90.00
_cell.angle_gamma   90.00
#
_symmetry.space_group_name_H-M   'P 1'
#
loop_
_entity.id
_entity.type
_entity.pdbx_description
1 polymer ?
#
loop_
_entity_poly.entity_id
_entity_poly.type
_entity_poly.pdbx_seq_one_letter_code
_entity_poly.pdbx_strand_id
1 'polypeptide(L)'
;MSAGTVDEGQRMPRSVLVAADELYLKISDSPRDVGLLDDLHAMVVPYSIQPSFHSDEIIKVRQHLLRTGKLVPGSLLIQNPYDRESYEFAESAIEAFASAKYHAMANVARLLGATEVQFKEARVETRQKEWAFGVKGGIKAVDADGDASSQVKDQIKAQLHGQLTFPGSRPRVLEALEYMKRRNLSDDRQLRDLVDMRDDRGVGDEDQNLVTSQVVRISGTREAEASFRSALSIANAGPIKALQISTTFTKSATSIRNIEIVTEITF
;
A
#
# COMPACT_ATOMS: atom_id res chain seq x y z
N MET A 1 38.00 -1.36 15.82
CA MET A 1 36.53 -1.51 15.88
C MET A 1 35.98 -0.96 14.58
N SER A 2 35.75 -1.82 13.59
CA SER A 2 35.15 -1.41 12.31
C SER A 2 33.66 -1.18 12.53
N ALA A 3 33.19 0.02 12.20
CA ALA A 3 31.77 0.28 12.05
C ALA A 3 31.26 -0.67 10.97
N GLY A 4 30.43 -1.64 11.37
CA GLY A 4 29.71 -2.47 10.43
C GLY A 4 28.83 -1.56 9.59
N THR A 5 29.17 -1.42 8.31
CA THR A 5 28.23 -0.98 7.29
C THR A 5 27.03 -1.91 7.42
N VAL A 6 25.96 -1.38 8.01
CA VAL A 6 24.65 -2.01 7.96
C VAL A 6 24.43 -2.28 6.49
N ASP A 7 24.35 -3.56 6.13
CA ASP A 7 23.91 -4.00 4.82
C ASP A 7 22.55 -3.30 4.62
N GLU A 8 22.56 -2.17 3.92
CA GLU A 8 21.35 -1.47 3.50
C GLU A 8 20.72 -2.38 2.47
N GLY A 9 20.09 -3.45 2.97
CA GLY A 9 19.51 -4.53 2.19
C GLY A 9 18.79 -3.91 1.02
N GLN A 10 19.34 -4.17 -0.16
CA GLN A 10 19.08 -3.42 -1.38
C GLN A 10 17.57 -3.23 -1.56
N ARG A 11 17.11 -1.99 -1.34
CA ARG A 11 15.68 -1.70 -1.28
C ARG A 11 15.09 -1.83 -2.68
N MET A 12 14.12 -2.72 -2.84
CA MET A 12 13.28 -2.79 -4.03
C MET A 12 12.59 -1.44 -4.28
N PRO A 13 12.38 -1.02 -5.55
CA PRO A 13 11.69 0.23 -5.87
C PRO A 13 10.26 0.25 -5.34
N ARG A 14 9.70 1.44 -5.11
CA ARG A 14 8.32 1.56 -4.64
C ARG A 14 7.30 1.41 -5.76
N SER A 15 7.70 1.74 -6.98
CA SER A 15 6.89 1.59 -8.17
C SER A 15 7.77 1.16 -9.34
N VAL A 16 7.21 0.32 -10.20
CA VAL A 16 7.89 -0.20 -11.39
C VAL A 16 6.99 -0.05 -12.59
N LEU A 17 7.48 0.59 -13.65
CA LEU A 17 6.88 0.49 -14.98
C LEU A 17 7.60 -0.59 -15.77
N VAL A 18 6.88 -1.62 -16.20
CA VAL A 18 7.42 -2.60 -17.15
C VAL A 18 7.25 -2.03 -18.56
N ALA A 19 8.30 -1.41 -19.07
CA ALA A 19 8.28 -0.79 -20.39
C ALA A 19 8.42 -1.85 -21.50
N ALA A 20 7.59 -1.73 -22.54
CA ALA A 20 7.90 -2.39 -23.81
C ALA A 20 9.27 -1.88 -24.31
N ASP A 21 10.05 -2.74 -24.97
CA ASP A 21 11.44 -2.42 -25.33
C ASP A 21 11.54 -1.16 -26.22
N GLU A 22 10.59 -0.97 -27.15
CA GLU A 22 10.50 0.25 -27.97
C GLU A 22 10.29 1.51 -27.13
N LEU A 23 9.48 1.44 -26.07
CA LEU A 23 9.26 2.57 -25.16
C LEU A 23 10.53 2.85 -24.36
N TYR A 24 11.19 1.80 -23.86
CA TYR A 24 12.43 1.94 -23.10
C TYR A 24 13.51 2.61 -23.93
N LEU A 25 13.71 2.17 -25.18
CA LEU A 25 14.67 2.78 -26.11
C LEU A 25 14.31 4.25 -26.40
N LYS A 26 13.03 4.56 -26.63
CA LYS A 26 12.58 5.96 -26.80
C LYS A 26 12.89 6.84 -25.59
N ILE A 27 12.75 6.32 -24.36
CA ILE A 27 13.10 7.05 -23.13
C ILE A 27 14.62 7.23 -23.03
N SER A 28 15.39 6.16 -23.27
CA SER A 28 16.86 6.15 -23.29
C SER A 28 17.43 7.19 -24.25
N ASP A 29 16.86 7.28 -25.45
CA ASP A 29 17.37 8.14 -26.52
C ASP A 29 16.88 9.60 -26.41
N SER A 30 15.92 9.88 -25.50
CA SER A 30 15.37 11.21 -25.29
C SER A 30 16.11 11.94 -24.17
N PRO A 31 16.87 13.02 -24.44
CA PRO A 31 17.55 13.78 -23.40
C PRO A 31 16.62 14.40 -22.36
N ARG A 32 15.33 14.55 -22.69
CA ARG A 32 14.31 15.10 -21.79
C ARG A 32 13.75 14.06 -20.83
N ASP A 33 13.77 12.78 -21.21
CA ASP A 33 13.09 11.71 -20.49
C ASP A 33 14.07 10.70 -19.85
N VAL A 34 15.34 10.69 -20.27
CA VAL A 34 16.36 9.75 -19.77
C VAL A 34 16.52 9.77 -18.26
N GLY A 35 16.29 10.92 -17.60
CA GLY A 35 16.33 11.03 -16.14
C GLY A 35 15.29 10.18 -15.41
N LEU A 36 14.26 9.67 -16.10
CA LEU A 36 13.32 8.68 -15.55
C LEU A 36 14.00 7.32 -15.30
N LEU A 37 15.09 7.02 -16.01
CA LEU A 37 15.83 5.77 -15.85
C LEU A 37 16.75 5.78 -14.63
N ASP A 38 17.04 6.97 -14.08
CA ASP A 38 17.92 7.14 -12.91
C ASP A 38 17.17 7.05 -11.57
N ASP A 39 15.83 7.08 -11.56
CA ASP A 39 15.03 7.02 -10.33
C ASP A 39 14.88 5.58 -9.80
N LEU A 40 15.71 5.24 -8.81
CA LEU A 40 15.68 3.93 -8.14
C LEU A 40 14.46 3.71 -7.25
N HIS A 41 13.67 4.74 -6.92
CA HIS A 41 12.39 4.57 -6.22
C HIS A 41 11.25 4.34 -7.21
N ALA A 42 11.36 4.90 -8.40
CA ALA A 42 10.36 4.88 -9.45
C ALA A 42 10.95 4.32 -10.76
N MET A 43 11.16 3.01 -10.80
CA MET A 43 12.02 2.36 -11.78
C MET A 43 11.29 2.03 -13.09
N VAL A 44 11.96 2.23 -14.23
CA VAL A 44 11.52 1.74 -15.54
C VAL A 44 12.30 0.49 -15.91
N VAL A 45 11.61 -0.63 -16.04
CA VAL A 45 12.20 -1.95 -16.32
C VAL A 45 11.90 -2.35 -17.76
N PRO A 46 12.90 -2.53 -18.64
CA PRO A 46 12.67 -3.04 -19.99
C PRO A 46 12.18 -4.49 -19.93
N TYR A 47 11.21 -4.82 -20.78
CA TYR A 47 10.59 -6.14 -20.79
C TYR A 47 11.59 -7.25 -21.13
N SER A 48 12.34 -7.11 -22.23
CA SER A 48 13.23 -8.17 -22.71
C SER A 48 14.66 -7.73 -22.98
N ILE A 49 14.89 -6.47 -23.34
CA ILE A 49 16.25 -6.00 -23.66
C ILE A 49 17.13 -5.82 -22.42
N GLN A 50 18.44 -5.75 -22.63
CA GLN A 50 19.38 -5.45 -21.56
C GLN A 50 19.26 -3.96 -21.18
N PRO A 51 19.09 -3.62 -19.88
CA PRO A 51 19.04 -2.23 -19.45
C PRO A 51 20.38 -1.52 -19.64
N SER A 52 20.31 -0.27 -20.10
CA SER A 52 21.47 0.61 -20.30
C SER A 52 21.92 1.33 -19.02
N PHE A 53 21.05 1.41 -18.00
CA PHE A 53 21.28 2.04 -16.71
C PHE A 53 20.98 1.06 -15.57
N HIS A 54 21.64 1.20 -14.42
CA HIS A 54 21.36 0.43 -13.19
C HIS A 54 21.12 -1.08 -13.44
N SER A 55 21.98 -1.69 -14.26
CA SER A 55 21.66 -2.98 -14.87
C SER A 55 21.43 -4.08 -13.83
N ASP A 56 22.20 -4.08 -12.74
CA ASP A 56 22.08 -5.08 -11.68
C ASP A 56 20.75 -4.96 -10.91
N GLU A 57 20.37 -3.74 -10.51
CA GLU A 57 19.09 -3.46 -9.85
C GLU A 57 17.91 -3.84 -10.75
N ILE A 58 17.94 -3.39 -12.01
CA ILE A 58 16.86 -3.65 -12.96
C ILE A 58 16.73 -5.14 -13.26
N ILE A 59 17.85 -5.87 -13.44
CA ILE A 59 17.82 -7.32 -13.65
C ILE A 59 17.19 -8.03 -12.46
N LYS A 60 17.56 -7.64 -11.22
CA LYS A 60 16.97 -8.21 -9.99
C LYS A 60 15.45 -7.97 -9.92
N VAL A 61 15.00 -6.74 -10.17
CA VAL A 61 13.57 -6.39 -10.19
C VAL A 61 12.85 -7.17 -11.28
N ARG A 62 13.40 -7.23 -12.49
CA ARG A 62 12.82 -7.99 -13.61
C ARG A 62 12.68 -9.48 -13.29
N GLN A 63 13.70 -10.10 -12.72
CA GLN A 63 13.66 -11.51 -12.30
C GLN A 63 12.62 -11.75 -11.21
N HIS A 64 12.53 -10.83 -10.25
CA HIS A 64 11.51 -10.88 -9.20
C HIS A 64 10.10 -10.83 -9.81
N LEU A 65 9.83 -9.88 -10.70
CA LEU A 65 8.53 -9.73 -11.38
C LEU A 65 8.21 -10.92 -12.29
N LEU A 66 9.21 -11.50 -12.94
CA LEU A 66 9.04 -12.71 -13.75
C LEU A 66 8.61 -13.89 -12.88
N ARG A 67 9.30 -14.10 -11.75
CA ARG A 67 9.01 -15.19 -10.80
C ARG A 67 7.62 -15.07 -10.18
N THR A 68 7.14 -13.83 -9.94
CA THR A 68 5.81 -13.56 -9.38
C THR A 68 4.71 -13.46 -10.44
N GLY A 69 5.04 -13.63 -11.73
CA GLY A 69 4.07 -13.54 -12.84
C GLY A 69 3.54 -12.13 -13.08
N LYS A 70 4.26 -11.10 -12.63
CA LYS A 70 3.87 -9.68 -12.74
C LYS A 70 4.63 -8.93 -13.86
N LEU A 71 5.56 -9.59 -14.56
CA LEU A 71 6.29 -8.99 -15.68
C LEU A 71 5.40 -8.87 -16.94
N VAL A 72 4.56 -7.83 -17.01
CA VAL A 72 3.63 -7.60 -18.12
C VAL A 72 3.96 -6.27 -18.82
N PRO A 73 4.27 -6.24 -20.13
CA PRO A 73 4.58 -4.99 -20.84
C PRO A 73 3.46 -3.95 -20.71
N GLY A 74 3.84 -2.69 -20.48
CA GLY A 74 2.92 -1.57 -20.31
C GLY A 74 2.22 -1.54 -18.95
N SER A 75 2.52 -2.45 -18.03
CA SER A 75 1.95 -2.43 -16.68
C SER A 75 2.71 -1.49 -15.74
N LEU A 76 1.97 -0.78 -14.90
CA LEU A 76 2.48 -0.07 -13.75
C LEU A 76 2.22 -0.90 -12.49
N LEU A 77 3.27 -1.15 -11.72
CA LEU A 77 3.25 -1.94 -10.51
C LEU A 77 3.65 -1.08 -9.32
N ILE A 78 3.06 -1.36 -8.16
CA ILE A 78 3.28 -0.63 -6.92
C ILE A 78 3.62 -1.63 -5.83
N GLN A 79 4.71 -1.38 -5.10
CA GLN A 79 5.15 -2.22 -4.01
C GLN A 79 4.18 -2.09 -2.83
N ASN A 80 3.78 -3.24 -2.26
CA ASN A 80 2.94 -3.28 -1.06
C ASN A 80 3.75 -2.82 0.17
N PRO A 81 3.33 -1.77 0.90
CA PRO A 81 4.09 -1.28 2.05
C PRO A 81 4.12 -2.27 3.22
N TYR A 82 3.17 -3.21 3.28
CA TYR A 82 3.08 -4.25 4.32
C TYR A 82 3.77 -5.55 3.90
N ASP A 83 4.19 -5.66 2.64
CA ASP A 83 4.94 -6.79 2.12
C ASP A 83 5.92 -6.32 1.02
N ARG A 84 7.17 -6.07 1.41
CA ARG A 84 8.17 -5.47 0.52
C ARG A 84 8.58 -6.39 -0.63
N GLU A 85 8.21 -7.67 -0.60
CA GLU A 85 8.44 -8.62 -1.68
C GLU A 85 7.21 -8.76 -2.60
N SER A 86 6.14 -7.99 -2.37
CA SER A 86 4.94 -8.03 -3.18
C SER A 86 4.74 -6.75 -3.97
N TYR A 87 4.29 -6.92 -5.21
CA TYR A 87 3.86 -5.85 -6.12
C TYR A 87 2.45 -6.10 -6.60
N GLU A 88 1.67 -5.04 -6.66
CA GLU A 88 0.32 -5.05 -7.22
C GLU A 88 0.23 -4.15 -8.44
N PHE A 89 -0.63 -4.53 -9.38
CA PHE A 89 -0.96 -3.68 -10.52
C PHE A 89 -1.59 -2.40 -10.00
N ALA A 90 -1.23 -1.26 -10.61
CA ALA A 90 -1.68 0.05 -10.16
C ALA A 90 -3.22 0.15 -10.12
N GLU A 91 -3.90 -0.51 -11.06
CA GLU A 91 -5.37 -0.57 -11.12
C GLU A 91 -6.01 -1.18 -9.88
N SER A 92 -5.30 -2.10 -9.19
CA SER A 92 -5.82 -2.83 -8.04
C SER A 92 -5.04 -2.62 -6.74
N ALA A 93 -4.05 -1.74 -6.75
CA ALA A 93 -3.12 -1.58 -5.63
C ALA A 93 -3.81 -0.98 -4.40
N ILE A 94 -4.78 -0.08 -4.59
CA ILE A 94 -5.44 0.62 -3.49
C ILE A 94 -6.22 -0.35 -2.61
N GLU A 95 -7.07 -1.17 -3.21
CA GLU A 95 -7.87 -2.17 -2.50
C GLU A 95 -6.99 -3.31 -1.96
N ALA A 96 -6.00 -3.78 -2.73
CA ALA A 96 -5.10 -4.83 -2.30
C ALA A 96 -4.27 -4.42 -1.08
N PHE A 97 -3.82 -3.17 -1.02
CA PHE A 97 -3.07 -2.67 0.14
C PHE A 97 -3.96 -2.47 1.36
N ALA A 98 -5.18 -1.93 1.17
CA ALA A 98 -6.16 -1.84 2.25
C ALA A 98 -6.47 -3.23 2.84
N SER A 99 -6.63 -4.23 1.98
CA SER A 99 -6.83 -5.63 2.37
C SER A 99 -5.62 -6.21 3.12
N ALA A 100 -4.42 -6.03 2.58
CA ALA A 100 -3.19 -6.46 3.24
C ALA A 100 -3.01 -5.84 4.63
N LYS A 101 -3.33 -4.54 4.79
CA LYS A 101 -3.27 -3.88 6.12
C LYS A 101 -4.27 -4.50 7.09
N TYR A 102 -5.51 -4.73 6.66
CA TYR A 102 -6.53 -5.38 7.49
C TYR A 102 -6.05 -6.75 7.98
N HIS A 103 -5.53 -7.60 7.09
CA HIS A 103 -5.02 -8.92 7.46
C HIS A 103 -3.80 -8.85 8.38
N ALA A 104 -2.93 -7.88 8.19
CA ALA A 104 -1.80 -7.65 9.09
C ALA A 104 -2.28 -7.22 10.49
N MET A 105 -3.25 -6.32 10.57
CA MET A 105 -3.89 -5.92 11.84
C MET A 105 -4.62 -7.10 12.52
N ALA A 106 -5.37 -7.91 11.78
CA ALA A 106 -6.02 -9.10 12.33
C ALA A 106 -5.00 -10.10 12.90
N ASN A 107 -3.83 -10.23 12.28
CA ASN A 107 -2.75 -11.05 12.82
C ASN A 107 -2.14 -10.46 14.09
N VAL A 108 -2.00 -9.13 14.19
CA VAL A 108 -1.60 -8.47 15.44
C VAL A 108 -2.62 -8.78 16.55
N ALA A 109 -3.92 -8.61 16.28
CA ALA A 109 -4.98 -8.94 17.22
C ALA A 109 -4.93 -10.41 17.68
N ARG A 110 -4.75 -11.34 16.75
CA ARG A 110 -4.57 -12.77 17.05
C ARG A 110 -3.36 -13.02 17.96
N LEU A 111 -2.23 -12.34 17.74
CA LEU A 111 -1.05 -12.44 18.60
C LEU A 111 -1.30 -11.87 20.01
N LEU A 112 -2.19 -10.88 20.13
CA LEU A 112 -2.63 -10.30 21.40
C LEU A 112 -3.77 -11.10 22.08
N GLY A 113 -4.10 -12.28 21.53
CA GLY A 113 -5.04 -13.21 22.13
C GLY A 113 -6.48 -13.08 21.65
N ALA A 114 -6.75 -12.33 20.57
CA ALA A 114 -8.11 -12.16 20.07
C ALA A 114 -8.77 -13.51 19.77
N THR A 115 -10.05 -13.63 20.12
CA THR A 115 -10.97 -14.73 19.76
C THR A 115 -11.77 -14.41 18.50
N GLU A 116 -11.95 -13.12 18.21
CA GLU A 116 -12.71 -12.66 17.04
C GLU A 116 -12.14 -11.35 16.49
N VAL A 117 -12.09 -11.25 15.16
CA VAL A 117 -11.85 -9.99 14.44
C VAL A 117 -12.92 -9.86 13.35
N GLN A 118 -13.76 -8.84 13.46
CA GLN A 118 -14.88 -8.61 12.56
C GLN A 118 -14.74 -7.29 11.82
N PHE A 119 -14.70 -7.36 10.48
CA PHE A 119 -14.82 -6.18 9.64
C PHE A 119 -16.22 -5.57 9.78
N LYS A 120 -16.30 -4.29 10.14
CA LYS A 120 -17.58 -3.57 10.28
C LYS A 120 -17.90 -2.76 9.04
N GLU A 121 -16.98 -1.89 8.64
CA GLU A 121 -17.16 -1.06 7.45
C GLU A 121 -15.83 -0.51 6.92
N ALA A 122 -15.89 -0.08 5.66
CA ALA A 122 -14.87 0.75 5.03
C ALA A 122 -15.47 2.10 4.64
N ARG A 123 -14.77 3.18 5.00
CA ARG A 123 -15.11 4.55 4.65
C ARG A 123 -14.04 5.10 3.72
N VAL A 124 -14.44 5.58 2.56
CA VAL A 124 -13.55 6.20 1.59
C VAL A 124 -13.76 7.70 1.67
N GLU A 125 -12.75 8.43 2.12
CA GLU A 125 -12.75 9.89 2.10
C GLU A 125 -12.11 10.37 0.80
N THR A 126 -12.85 11.15 0.01
CA THR A 126 -12.33 11.77 -1.20
C THR A 126 -11.83 13.18 -0.92
N ARG A 127 -10.79 13.61 -1.64
CA ARG A 127 -10.37 15.00 -1.71
C ARG A 127 -11.44 15.72 -2.52
N GLN A 128 -12.38 16.38 -1.86
CA GLN A 128 -13.24 17.34 -2.56
C GLN A 128 -12.31 18.40 -3.14
N LYS A 129 -12.28 18.50 -4.48
CA LYS A 129 -11.69 19.68 -5.11
C LYS A 129 -12.59 20.85 -4.71
N GLU A 130 -12.18 21.63 -3.72
CA GLU A 130 -12.68 22.99 -3.53
C GLU A 130 -12.26 23.79 -4.77
N TRP A 131 -12.97 23.61 -5.87
CA TRP A 131 -12.95 24.57 -6.97
C TRP A 131 -13.74 25.77 -6.49
N ALA A 132 -13.03 26.68 -5.83
CA ALA A 132 -13.40 28.09 -5.73
C ALA A 132 -13.33 28.73 -7.13
N PHE A 133 -14.17 28.28 -8.06
CA PHE A 133 -14.44 28.97 -9.31
C PHE A 133 -15.84 29.55 -9.19
N GLY A 134 -15.89 30.84 -8.84
CA GLY A 134 -17.09 31.66 -8.99
C GLY A 134 -17.44 31.76 -10.48
N VAL A 135 -18.21 30.81 -10.98
CA VAL A 135 -18.82 30.89 -12.31
C VAL A 135 -20.30 30.59 -12.13
N LYS A 136 -21.11 31.64 -12.29
CA LYS A 136 -22.55 31.52 -12.54
C LYS A 136 -22.76 30.73 -13.82
N GLY A 137 -22.86 29.41 -13.71
CA GLY A 137 -23.01 28.52 -14.84
C GLY A 137 -22.95 27.09 -14.34
N GLY A 138 -24.06 26.59 -13.82
CA GLY A 138 -24.16 25.21 -13.38
C GLY A 138 -23.92 24.26 -14.55
N ILE A 139 -23.10 23.22 -14.34
CA ILE A 139 -23.19 21.87 -14.92
C ILE A 139 -22.03 20.99 -14.37
N LYS A 140 -22.41 19.87 -13.74
CA LYS A 140 -21.78 18.52 -13.74
C LYS A 140 -20.26 18.37 -13.50
N ALA A 141 -19.75 18.78 -12.35
CA ALA A 141 -18.44 18.29 -11.86
C ALA A 141 -18.57 17.25 -10.72
N VAL A 142 -19.77 17.06 -10.17
CA VAL A 142 -19.98 16.26 -8.94
C VAL A 142 -20.06 14.74 -9.20
N ASP A 143 -20.48 14.29 -10.39
CA ASP A 143 -20.75 12.86 -10.62
C ASP A 143 -19.48 11.99 -10.74
N ALA A 144 -18.39 12.52 -11.33
CA ALA A 144 -17.26 11.67 -11.72
C ALA A 144 -16.41 11.14 -10.54
N ASP A 145 -16.29 11.90 -9.45
CA ASP A 145 -15.52 11.48 -8.27
C ASP A 145 -16.34 10.55 -7.35
N GLY A 146 -17.67 10.65 -7.37
CA GLY A 146 -18.58 9.77 -6.65
C GLY A 146 -18.45 8.31 -7.11
N ASP A 147 -18.48 8.08 -8.43
CA ASP A 147 -18.43 6.74 -9.02
C ASP A 147 -17.16 5.97 -8.65
N ALA A 148 -15.99 6.62 -8.72
CA ALA A 148 -14.71 5.98 -8.39
C ALA A 148 -14.63 5.60 -6.92
N SER A 149 -15.11 6.46 -6.03
CA SER A 149 -15.12 6.19 -4.59
C SER A 149 -16.06 5.03 -4.21
N SER A 150 -17.22 4.93 -4.87
CA SER A 150 -18.16 3.83 -4.66
C SER A 150 -17.55 2.51 -5.12
N GLN A 151 -16.95 2.49 -6.31
CA GLN A 151 -16.32 1.28 -6.84
C GLN A 151 -15.22 0.74 -5.91
N VAL A 152 -14.31 1.61 -5.45
CA VAL A 152 -13.23 1.21 -4.52
C VAL A 152 -13.81 0.72 -3.19
N LYS A 153 -14.84 1.40 -2.67
CA LYS A 153 -15.53 0.98 -1.44
C LYS A 153 -16.14 -0.41 -1.59
N ASP A 154 -16.80 -0.69 -2.71
CA ASP A 154 -17.47 -1.96 -2.97
C ASP A 154 -16.45 -3.09 -3.18
N GLN A 155 -15.34 -2.83 -3.87
CA GLN A 155 -14.22 -3.76 -4.01
C GLN A 155 -13.58 -4.11 -2.66
N ILE A 156 -13.32 -3.10 -1.81
CA ILE A 156 -12.77 -3.33 -0.47
C ILE A 156 -13.74 -4.13 0.38
N LYS A 157 -15.04 -3.79 0.37
CA LYS A 157 -16.06 -4.57 1.08
C LYS A 157 -16.10 -6.02 0.60
N ALA A 158 -16.02 -6.26 -0.71
CA ALA A 158 -16.01 -7.60 -1.27
C ALA A 158 -14.78 -8.40 -0.84
N GLN A 159 -13.61 -7.76 -0.73
CA GLN A 159 -12.37 -8.41 -0.30
C GLN A 159 -12.29 -8.62 1.22
N LEU A 160 -12.87 -7.72 2.01
CA LEU A 160 -12.76 -7.72 3.47
C LEU A 160 -13.96 -8.37 4.19
N HIS A 161 -14.96 -8.85 3.44
CA HIS A 161 -16.12 -9.47 4.05
C HIS A 161 -15.72 -10.73 4.82
N GLY A 162 -15.82 -10.67 6.14
CA GLY A 162 -15.52 -11.83 6.96
C GLY A 162 -15.44 -11.52 8.45
N GLN A 163 -15.67 -12.57 9.21
CA GLN A 163 -15.39 -12.67 10.63
C GLN A 163 -14.28 -13.71 10.76
N LEU A 164 -13.16 -13.32 11.35
CA LEU A 164 -12.07 -14.23 11.65
C LEU A 164 -12.23 -14.69 13.09
N THR A 165 -12.36 -16.00 13.30
CA THR A 165 -12.44 -16.60 14.63
C THR A 165 -11.16 -17.35 14.96
N PHE A 166 -10.78 -17.27 16.23
CA PHE A 166 -9.56 -17.88 16.76
C PHE A 166 -9.89 -18.57 18.08
N PRO A 167 -9.09 -19.56 18.51
CA PRO A 167 -9.28 -20.22 19.80
C PRO A 167 -9.04 -19.30 21.01
N GLY A 168 -8.51 -18.09 20.81
CA GLY A 168 -7.98 -17.23 21.88
C GLY A 168 -6.61 -17.72 22.38
N SER A 169 -5.84 -16.83 22.99
CA SER A 169 -4.58 -17.21 23.66
C SER A 169 -4.12 -16.11 24.62
N ARG A 170 -3.12 -16.41 25.47
CA ARG A 170 -2.44 -15.35 26.24
C ARG A 170 -1.76 -14.36 25.28
N PRO A 171 -1.80 -13.04 25.55
CA PRO A 171 -1.13 -12.04 24.72
C PRO A 171 0.36 -12.33 24.55
N ARG A 172 0.85 -12.25 23.32
CA ARG A 172 2.28 -12.39 22.97
C ARG A 172 2.82 -11.06 22.49
N VAL A 173 2.94 -10.12 23.42
CA VAL A 173 3.27 -8.69 23.17
C VAL A 173 4.54 -8.53 22.34
N LEU A 174 5.62 -9.21 22.70
CA LEU A 174 6.90 -9.10 21.98
C LEU A 174 6.80 -9.60 20.53
N GLU A 175 6.08 -10.70 20.30
CA GLU A 175 5.85 -11.22 18.94
C GLU A 175 4.97 -10.27 18.12
N ALA A 176 3.95 -9.66 18.73
CA ALA A 176 3.10 -8.67 18.09
C ALA A 176 3.90 -7.43 17.66
N LEU A 177 4.75 -6.88 18.54
CA LEU A 177 5.61 -5.74 18.23
C LEU A 177 6.60 -6.04 17.09
N GLU A 178 7.23 -7.21 17.10
CA GLU A 178 8.15 -7.63 16.04
C GLU A 178 7.40 -7.88 14.72
N TYR A 179 6.18 -8.43 14.78
CA TYR A 179 5.32 -8.55 13.60
C TYR A 179 4.95 -7.17 13.03
N MET A 180 4.54 -6.22 13.87
CA MET A 180 4.23 -4.84 13.45
C MET A 180 5.42 -4.18 12.77
N LYS A 181 6.63 -4.33 13.33
CA LYS A 181 7.87 -3.81 12.74
C LYS A 181 8.14 -4.39 11.36
N ARG A 182 8.06 -5.71 11.21
CA ARG A 182 8.27 -6.39 9.93
C ARG A 182 7.24 -5.99 8.87
N ARG A 183 5.99 -5.73 9.28
CA ARG A 183 4.88 -5.33 8.39
C ARG A 183 4.72 -3.81 8.25
N ASN A 184 5.69 -3.01 8.70
CA ASN A 184 5.64 -1.55 8.64
C ASN A 184 4.40 -0.93 9.31
N LEU A 185 3.86 -1.59 10.34
CA LEU A 185 2.73 -1.13 11.14
C LEU A 185 3.18 -0.46 12.44
N SER A 186 4.49 -0.35 12.67
CA SER A 186 5.00 0.22 13.91
C SER A 186 4.43 1.59 14.17
N ASP A 187 4.25 2.47 13.18
CA ASP A 187 3.76 3.85 13.39
C ASP A 187 2.22 3.98 13.48
N ASP A 188 1.49 2.87 13.44
CA ASP A 188 0.05 2.87 13.64
C ASP A 188 -0.29 3.01 15.13
N ARG A 189 -0.72 4.22 15.52
CA ARG A 189 -1.02 4.56 16.91
C ARG A 189 -2.13 3.68 17.50
N GLN A 190 -3.18 3.38 16.75
CA GLN A 190 -4.30 2.59 17.28
C GLN A 190 -3.86 1.16 17.59
N LEU A 191 -2.96 0.60 16.78
CA LEU A 191 -2.38 -0.72 17.05
C LEU A 191 -1.40 -0.69 18.23
N ARG A 192 -0.60 0.37 18.38
CA ARG A 192 0.25 0.54 19.57
C ARG A 192 -0.59 0.61 20.84
N ASP A 193 -1.61 1.46 20.85
CA ASP A 193 -2.51 1.61 22.00
C ASP A 193 -3.17 0.26 22.36
N LEU A 194 -3.56 -0.54 21.35
CA LEU A 194 -4.11 -1.89 21.56
C LEU A 194 -3.09 -2.86 22.17
N VAL A 195 -1.83 -2.82 21.72
CA VAL A 195 -0.75 -3.63 22.31
C VAL A 195 -0.57 -3.26 23.78
N ASP A 196 -0.51 -1.96 24.10
CA ASP A 196 -0.33 -1.48 25.47
C ASP A 196 -1.51 -1.89 26.38
N MET A 197 -2.74 -1.83 25.88
CA MET A 197 -3.94 -2.29 26.60
C MET A 197 -4.02 -3.82 26.81
N ARG A 198 -3.21 -4.58 26.08
CA ARG A 198 -3.10 -6.05 26.18
C ARG A 198 -1.79 -6.52 26.81
N ASP A 199 -0.95 -5.60 27.27
CA ASP A 199 0.31 -5.92 27.93
C ASP A 199 0.08 -6.27 29.41
N ASP A 200 0.21 -7.55 29.74
CA ASP A 200 -0.01 -8.09 31.08
C ASP A 200 1.22 -7.93 32.01
N ARG A 201 2.37 -7.51 31.47
CA ARG A 201 3.65 -7.43 32.21
C ARG A 201 3.69 -6.40 33.33
N GLY A 202 2.70 -5.51 33.40
CA GLY A 202 2.61 -4.43 34.40
C GLY A 202 1.67 -4.72 35.57
N VAL A 203 0.90 -5.81 35.53
CA VAL A 203 -0.18 -6.05 36.49
C VAL A 203 0.08 -7.37 37.21
N GLY A 204 0.14 -7.34 38.55
CA GLY A 204 0.29 -8.56 39.35
C GLY A 204 -0.83 -9.57 39.07
N ASP A 205 -0.61 -10.84 39.40
CA ASP A 205 -1.47 -11.99 39.08
C ASP A 205 -2.95 -11.87 39.51
N GLU A 206 -3.31 -10.88 40.34
CA GLU A 206 -4.60 -10.84 41.01
C GLU A 206 -5.64 -9.87 40.39
N ASP A 207 -5.26 -8.92 39.50
CA ASP A 207 -6.21 -7.93 38.94
C ASP A 207 -5.90 -7.49 37.49
N GLN A 208 -5.88 -8.43 36.54
CA GLN A 208 -5.67 -8.10 35.12
C GLN A 208 -6.89 -7.39 34.49
N ASN A 209 -6.94 -6.07 34.55
CA ASN A 209 -7.95 -5.25 33.84
C ASN A 209 -7.61 -5.08 32.35
N LEU A 210 -7.50 -6.19 31.62
CA LEU A 210 -7.21 -6.19 30.19
C LEU A 210 -8.46 -5.87 29.38
N VAL A 211 -8.28 -5.17 28.25
CA VAL A 211 -9.38 -4.92 27.32
C VAL A 211 -9.94 -6.23 26.76
N THR A 212 -11.26 -6.40 26.81
CA THR A 212 -11.98 -7.58 26.32
C THR A 212 -12.57 -7.37 24.92
N SER A 213 -12.86 -6.13 24.54
CA SER A 213 -13.28 -5.76 23.19
C SER A 213 -12.89 -4.33 22.84
N GLN A 214 -12.54 -4.09 21.58
CA GLN A 214 -12.22 -2.76 21.08
C GLN A 214 -12.63 -2.59 19.62
N VAL A 215 -13.20 -1.42 19.30
CA VAL A 215 -13.37 -0.96 17.91
C VAL A 215 -12.14 -0.17 17.49
N VAL A 216 -11.43 -0.69 16.51
CA VAL A 216 -10.21 -0.09 15.95
C VAL A 216 -10.52 0.55 14.60
N ARG A 217 -9.97 1.74 14.37
CA ARG A 217 -10.04 2.47 13.10
C ARG A 217 -8.63 2.64 12.54
N ILE A 218 -8.33 1.97 11.43
CA ILE A 218 -7.02 2.11 10.77
C ILE A 218 -7.17 2.79 9.41
N SER A 219 -6.18 3.60 9.05
CA SER A 219 -6.07 4.08 7.67
C SER A 219 -5.47 2.98 6.81
N GLY A 220 -6.16 2.53 5.76
CA GLY A 220 -5.68 1.51 4.83
C GLY A 220 -4.60 2.00 3.85
N THR A 221 -4.48 3.32 3.66
CA THR A 221 -3.65 3.91 2.59
C THR A 221 -2.53 4.81 3.06
N ARG A 222 -2.46 5.16 4.36
CA ARG A 222 -1.45 6.07 4.91
C ARG A 222 -0.01 5.64 4.60
N GLU A 223 0.31 4.37 4.84
CA GLU A 223 1.66 3.84 4.60
C GLU A 223 1.96 3.66 3.10
N ALA A 224 0.92 3.55 2.27
CA ALA A 224 1.03 3.40 0.82
C ALA A 224 1.22 4.74 0.08
N GLU A 225 0.98 5.87 0.73
CA GLU A 225 1.00 7.19 0.08
C GLU A 225 2.34 7.45 -0.64
N ALA A 226 3.46 7.05 -0.03
CA ALA A 226 4.78 7.24 -0.61
C ALA A 226 4.96 6.40 -1.89
N SER A 227 4.40 5.19 -1.94
CA SER A 227 4.42 4.33 -3.13
C SER A 227 3.47 4.84 -4.22
N PHE A 228 2.29 5.34 -3.85
CA PHE A 228 1.37 5.95 -4.80
C PHE A 228 1.94 7.23 -5.43
N ARG A 229 2.59 8.09 -4.65
CA ARG A 229 3.28 9.28 -5.19
C ARG A 229 4.39 8.90 -6.18
N SER A 230 5.16 7.86 -5.84
CA SER A 230 6.19 7.30 -6.74
C SER A 230 5.58 6.83 -8.06
N ALA A 231 4.51 6.03 -8.00
CA ALA A 231 3.82 5.53 -9.18
C ALA A 231 3.20 6.66 -10.02
N LEU A 232 2.60 7.68 -9.38
CA LEU A 232 2.06 8.87 -10.05
C LEU A 232 3.15 9.69 -10.75
N SER A 233 4.36 9.74 -10.20
CA SER A 233 5.50 10.40 -10.86
C SER A 233 5.79 9.77 -12.23
N ILE A 234 5.90 8.43 -12.27
CA ILE A 234 6.12 7.68 -13.50
C ILE A 234 4.95 7.84 -14.47
N ALA A 235 3.72 7.64 -13.99
CA ALA A 235 2.52 7.67 -14.83
C ALA A 235 2.29 9.03 -15.52
N ASN A 236 2.75 10.12 -14.90
CA ASN A 236 2.61 11.47 -15.43
C ASN A 236 3.82 11.94 -16.24
N ALA A 237 4.88 11.13 -16.36
CA ALA A 237 6.06 11.48 -17.13
C ALA A 237 5.79 11.41 -18.65
N GLY A 238 6.42 12.32 -19.41
CA GLY A 238 6.08 12.67 -20.79
C GLY A 238 5.65 11.51 -21.71
N PRO A 239 6.57 10.61 -22.11
CA PRO A 239 6.28 9.52 -23.04
C PRO A 239 5.33 8.46 -22.47
N ILE A 240 5.25 8.35 -21.14
CA ILE A 240 4.45 7.34 -20.43
C ILE A 240 2.99 7.81 -20.33
N LYS A 241 2.77 9.09 -20.07
CA LYS A 241 1.44 9.70 -20.00
C LYS A 241 0.64 9.49 -21.28
N ALA A 242 1.32 9.44 -22.43
CA ALA A 242 0.70 9.18 -23.72
C ALA A 242 0.11 7.76 -23.86
N LEU A 243 0.62 6.79 -23.08
CA LEU A 243 0.19 5.39 -23.12
C LEU A 243 -1.09 5.13 -22.33
N GLN A 244 -1.64 6.16 -21.67
CA GLN A 244 -2.83 6.05 -20.82
C GLN A 244 -2.71 4.93 -19.77
N ILE A 245 -1.48 4.57 -19.38
CA ILE A 245 -1.21 3.53 -18.40
C ILE A 245 -1.90 3.94 -17.10
N SER A 246 -2.92 3.17 -16.74
CA SER A 246 -3.67 3.27 -15.50
C SER A 246 -4.31 4.66 -15.28
N THR A 247 -5.03 5.20 -16.27
CA THR A 247 -5.89 6.40 -16.09
C THR A 247 -6.83 6.26 -14.89
N THR A 248 -7.38 5.07 -14.69
CA THR A 248 -8.20 4.70 -13.52
C THR A 248 -7.43 4.81 -12.20
N PHE A 249 -6.18 4.33 -12.15
CA PHE A 249 -5.32 4.51 -10.97
C PHE A 249 -5.03 5.98 -10.72
N THR A 250 -4.61 6.74 -11.75
CA THR A 250 -4.28 8.15 -11.58
C THR A 250 -5.47 8.93 -11.04
N LYS A 251 -6.68 8.66 -11.55
CA LYS A 251 -7.92 9.24 -11.02
C LYS A 251 -8.13 8.84 -9.55
N SER A 252 -8.06 7.55 -9.23
CA SER A 252 -8.33 7.04 -7.88
C SER A 252 -7.29 7.51 -6.84
N ALA A 253 -6.00 7.45 -7.17
CA ALA A 253 -4.91 7.86 -6.30
C ALA A 253 -4.87 9.39 -6.06
N THR A 254 -5.43 10.19 -6.98
CA THR A 254 -5.54 11.65 -6.79
C THR A 254 -6.84 12.07 -6.11
N SER A 255 -7.93 11.32 -6.29
CA SER A 255 -9.24 11.61 -5.70
C SER A 255 -9.41 11.05 -4.29
N ILE A 256 -8.80 9.91 -3.96
CA ILE A 256 -8.92 9.30 -2.63
C ILE A 256 -7.93 9.97 -1.67
N ARG A 257 -8.46 10.54 -0.59
CA ARG A 257 -7.67 11.13 0.50
C ARG A 257 -7.24 10.05 1.49
N ASN A 258 -8.19 9.24 1.92
CA ASN A 258 -8.01 8.25 2.97
C ASN A 258 -9.02 7.12 2.79
N ILE A 259 -8.64 5.93 3.23
CA ILE A 259 -9.55 4.80 3.36
C ILE A 259 -9.48 4.40 4.83
N GLU A 260 -10.56 4.59 5.58
CA GLU A 260 -10.66 4.15 6.96
C GLU A 260 -11.34 2.78 7.00
N ILE A 261 -10.67 1.81 7.64
CA ILE A 261 -11.20 0.47 7.89
C ILE A 261 -11.59 0.41 9.37
N VAL A 262 -12.86 0.12 9.63
CA VAL A 262 -13.41 -0.03 10.99
C VAL A 262 -13.56 -1.51 11.29
N THR A 263 -12.95 -1.95 12.38
CA THR A 263 -12.92 -3.36 12.79
C THR A 263 -13.26 -3.47 14.26
N GLU A 264 -14.06 -4.44 14.63
CA GLU A 264 -14.28 -4.83 16.03
C GLU A 264 -13.42 -6.05 16.35
N ILE A 265 -12.77 -6.02 17.51
CA ILE A 265 -11.90 -7.08 17.99
C ILE A 265 -12.42 -7.54 19.35
N THR A 266 -12.52 -8.85 19.55
CA THR A 266 -12.89 -9.49 20.82
C THR A 266 -11.74 -10.38 21.28
N PHE A 267 -11.43 -10.36 22.58
CA PHE A 267 -10.32 -11.08 23.20
C PHE A 267 -10.81 -12.17 24.16
#